data_AF-A0A5J6U872-F1
#
_entry.id   AF-A0A5J6U872-F1
#
_cell.length_a   1.000
_cell.length_b   1.000
_cell.length_c   1.000
_cell.angle_alpha   90.00
_cell.angle_beta   90.00
_cell.angle_gamma   90.00
#
_symmetry.space_group_name_H-M   'P 1'
#
loop_
_entity.id
_entity.type
_entity.pdbx_description
1 polymer ?
#
loop_
_entity_poly.entity_id
_entity_poly.type
_entity_poly.pdbx_seq_one_letter_code
_entity_poly.pdbx_strand_id
1 'polypeptide(L)'
;MSRDSDQQPTPPGPARDPAPDSAEPSVSDVTADRRAMEERHAGDEGDEGRAPTRPGPQGEISPEEVREHLRRRAVFLRELAEARELRRRVTPHRSRRARIHAALRRRTFRIN
;
A
#
# COMPACT_ATOMS: atom_id res chain seq x y z
N MET A 1 -21.12 56.30 -46.40
CA MET A 1 -20.94 54.84 -46.53
C MET A 1 -19.75 54.42 -45.67
N SER A 2 -19.86 53.29 -44.96
CA SER A 2 -18.87 52.62 -44.10
C SER A 2 -18.45 53.40 -42.84
N ARG A 3 -18.73 53.03 -41.57
CA ARG A 3 -18.80 51.73 -40.84
C ARG A 3 -17.54 50.86 -40.99
N ASP A 4 -16.63 51.00 -40.02
CA ASP A 4 -15.83 49.93 -39.42
C ASP A 4 -15.51 50.42 -37.99
N SER A 5 -16.36 50.14 -37.00
CA SER A 5 -16.43 48.89 -36.21
C SER A 5 -15.16 48.68 -35.38
N ASP A 6 -15.18 49.31 -34.21
CA ASP A 6 -14.30 49.04 -33.07
C ASP A 6 -14.20 47.54 -32.80
N GLN A 7 -13.00 46.99 -32.98
CA GLN A 7 -12.69 45.62 -32.57
C GLN A 7 -12.40 45.62 -31.07
N GLN A 8 -13.44 45.40 -30.26
CA GLN A 8 -13.26 45.12 -28.83
C GLN A 8 -12.73 43.69 -28.62
N PRO A 9 -11.77 43.47 -27.71
CA PRO A 9 -11.30 42.13 -27.36
C PRO A 9 -12.38 41.37 -26.58
N THR A 10 -12.63 40.13 -26.98
CA THR A 10 -13.58 39.23 -26.30
C THR A 10 -13.07 38.85 -24.91
N PRO A 11 -13.94 38.82 -23.88
CA PRO A 11 -13.54 38.35 -22.56
C PRO A 11 -13.34 36.82 -22.56
N PRO A 12 -12.39 36.28 -21.77
CA PRO A 12 -12.26 34.84 -21.60
C PRO A 12 -13.52 34.28 -20.94
N GLY A 13 -14.05 33.19 -21.51
CA GLY A 13 -15.23 32.51 -20.98
C GLY A 13 -15.03 31.96 -19.56
N PRO A 14 -16.12 31.61 -18.86
CA PRO A 14 -16.04 31.13 -17.48
C PRO A 14 -15.20 29.85 -17.40
N ALA A 15 -14.31 29.80 -16.41
CA ALA A 15 -13.56 28.61 -16.07
C ALA A 15 -14.53 27.46 -15.84
N ARG A 16 -14.36 26.36 -16.58
CA ARG A 16 -15.05 25.11 -16.29
C ARG A 16 -14.69 24.70 -14.86
N ASP A 17 -15.69 24.56 -14.01
CA ASP A 17 -15.52 23.95 -12.70
C ASP A 17 -14.80 22.60 -12.85
N PRO A 18 -13.79 22.29 -12.02
CA PRO A 18 -13.24 20.95 -12.00
C PRO A 18 -14.37 19.99 -11.58
N ALA A 19 -14.58 18.96 -12.39
CA ALA A 19 -15.57 17.92 -12.12
C ALA A 19 -15.45 17.41 -10.66
N PRO A 20 -16.57 17.11 -9.97
CA PRO A 20 -16.50 16.51 -8.67
C PRO A 20 -15.73 15.20 -8.77
N ASP A 21 -14.67 15.14 -7.99
CA ASP A 21 -13.98 13.98 -7.44
C ASP A 21 -14.70 12.67 -7.78
N SER A 22 -14.11 11.89 -8.68
CA SER A 22 -14.43 10.47 -8.76
C SER A 22 -14.08 9.89 -7.40
N ALA A 23 -15.09 9.67 -6.58
CA ALA A 23 -14.97 9.13 -5.24
C ALA A 23 -14.01 7.94 -5.25
N GLU A 24 -12.80 8.13 -4.73
CA GLU A 24 -11.92 7.04 -4.37
C GLU A 24 -12.71 6.16 -3.39
N PRO A 25 -12.92 4.87 -3.67
CA PRO A 25 -13.66 4.00 -2.78
C PRO A 25 -12.96 4.03 -1.42
N SER A 26 -13.73 4.36 -0.38
CA SER A 26 -13.23 4.30 0.98
C SER A 26 -12.69 2.90 1.24
N VAL A 27 -11.55 2.78 1.92
CA VAL A 27 -10.97 1.49 2.33
C VAL A 27 -11.98 0.62 3.08
N SER A 28 -12.99 1.25 3.71
CA SER A 28 -14.14 0.59 4.34
C SER A 28 -15.00 -0.18 3.33
N ASP A 29 -15.29 0.40 2.16
CA ASP A 29 -16.14 -0.19 1.13
C ASP A 29 -15.45 -1.38 0.45
N VAL A 30 -14.14 -1.30 0.22
CA VAL A 30 -13.34 -2.40 -0.34
C VAL A 30 -13.27 -3.59 0.63
N THR A 31 -13.25 -3.35 1.95
CA THR A 31 -13.25 -4.42 2.95
C THR A 31 -14.62 -5.06 3.16
N ALA A 32 -15.71 -4.28 3.02
CA ALA A 32 -17.08 -4.78 3.12
C ALA A 32 -17.43 -5.70 1.95
N ASP A 33 -17.05 -5.31 0.73
CA ASP A 33 -17.33 -6.08 -0.49
C ASP A 33 -16.52 -7.40 -0.54
N ARG A 34 -15.29 -7.37 0.00
CA ARG A 34 -14.48 -8.59 0.17
C ARG A 34 -15.11 -9.59 1.15
N ARG A 35 -15.73 -9.10 2.24
CA ARG A 35 -16.41 -9.93 3.25
C ARG A 35 -17.66 -10.62 2.68
N ALA A 36 -18.42 -9.90 1.86
CA ALA A 36 -19.59 -10.44 1.17
C ALA A 36 -19.25 -11.48 0.09
N MET A 37 -18.04 -11.44 -0.49
CA MET A 37 -17.54 -12.50 -1.37
C MET A 37 -17.03 -13.73 -0.60
N GLU A 38 -16.46 -13.53 0.59
CA GLU A 38 -15.91 -14.60 1.44
C GLU A 38 -17.01 -15.51 2.01
N GLU A 39 -18.23 -14.99 2.23
CA GLU A 39 -19.39 -15.77 2.69
C GLU A 39 -20.01 -16.65 1.58
N ARG A 40 -19.74 -16.38 0.30
CA ARG A 40 -20.30 -17.12 -0.85
C ARG A 40 -19.46 -18.32 -1.31
N HIS A 41 -18.35 -18.62 -0.64
CA HIS A 41 -17.47 -19.76 -0.95
C HIS A 41 -17.43 -20.83 0.15
N ALA A 42 -18.38 -20.82 1.10
CA ALA A 42 -18.46 -21.79 2.19
C ALA A 42 -19.16 -23.11 1.79
N GLY A 43 -19.03 -23.56 0.54
CA GLY A 43 -19.72 -24.77 0.08
C GLY A 43 -19.18 -25.31 -1.24
N ASP A 44 -17.97 -25.86 -1.21
CA ASP A 44 -17.56 -26.90 -2.15
C ASP A 44 -16.39 -27.67 -1.53
N GLU A 45 -16.66 -28.89 -1.05
CA GLU A 45 -15.61 -29.82 -0.61
C GLU A 45 -15.13 -30.63 -1.80
N GLY A 46 -13.84 -30.53 -2.12
CA GLY A 46 -13.19 -31.46 -3.05
C GLY A 46 -11.85 -30.98 -3.58
N ASP A 47 -10.80 -31.68 -3.15
CA ASP A 47 -9.51 -31.85 -3.83
C ASP A 47 -8.31 -30.96 -3.42
N GLU A 48 -7.17 -31.64 -3.37
CA GLU A 48 -6.00 -31.38 -2.56
C GLU A 48 -5.13 -30.22 -3.08
N GLY A 49 -5.32 -29.04 -2.53
CA GLY A 49 -4.39 -27.92 -2.67
C GLY A 49 -3.91 -27.47 -1.30
N ARG A 50 -2.92 -28.16 -0.73
CA ARG A 50 -2.27 -27.87 0.57
C ARG A 50 -2.09 -26.37 0.81
N ALA A 51 -3.09 -25.72 1.39
CA ALA A 51 -2.92 -24.46 2.09
C ALA A 51 -1.93 -24.75 3.23
N PRO A 52 -0.85 -23.95 3.41
CA PRO A 52 0.02 -24.15 4.56
C PRO A 52 -0.84 -23.99 5.80
N THR A 53 -1.05 -25.10 6.51
CA THR A 53 -1.60 -25.15 7.86
C THR A 53 -0.95 -24.01 8.63
N ARG A 54 -1.70 -22.97 8.94
CA ARG A 54 -1.24 -21.90 9.82
C ARG A 54 -0.91 -22.60 11.13
N PRO A 55 0.37 -22.71 11.54
CA PRO A 55 0.69 -23.42 12.76
C PRO A 55 -0.06 -22.70 13.89
N GLY A 56 -0.98 -23.43 14.52
CA GLY A 56 -1.68 -22.97 15.71
C GLY A 56 -0.67 -22.63 16.81
N PRO A 57 -1.08 -21.88 17.85
CA PRO A 57 -0.16 -21.51 18.90
C PRO A 57 0.34 -22.79 19.58
N GLN A 58 1.63 -23.07 19.43
CA GLN A 58 2.36 -24.08 20.20
C GLN A 58 1.98 -25.55 19.91
N GLY A 59 2.03 -26.01 18.66
CA GLY A 59 2.35 -27.44 18.47
C GLY A 59 3.77 -27.65 19.00
N GLU A 60 3.98 -28.55 19.97
CA GLU A 60 5.21 -28.78 20.74
C GLU A 60 6.53 -28.62 19.94
N ILE A 61 7.00 -27.38 19.75
CA ILE A 61 8.25 -27.10 19.04
C ILE A 61 9.36 -27.33 20.05
N SER A 62 10.27 -28.25 19.74
CA SER A 62 11.44 -28.49 20.58
C SER A 62 12.25 -27.20 20.74
N PRO A 63 12.86 -26.94 21.92
CA PRO A 63 13.74 -25.78 22.10
C PRO A 63 14.87 -25.74 21.05
N GLU A 64 15.27 -26.89 20.50
CA GLU A 64 16.27 -26.97 19.43
C GLU A 64 15.73 -26.46 18.09
N GLU A 65 14.49 -26.81 17.73
CA GLU A 65 13.81 -26.35 16.52
C GLU A 65 13.57 -24.83 16.57
N VAL A 66 13.22 -24.29 17.75
CA VAL A 66 13.13 -22.83 17.95
C VAL A 66 14.48 -22.16 17.71
N ARG A 67 15.56 -22.71 18.27
CA ARG A 67 16.93 -22.18 18.05
C ARG A 67 17.29 -22.21 16.58
N GLU A 68 16.97 -23.29 15.87
CA GLU A 68 17.24 -23.39 14.44
C GLU A 68 16.41 -22.38 13.64
N HIS A 69 15.11 -22.22 13.95
CA HIS A 69 14.27 -21.21 13.33
C HIS A 69 14.84 -19.80 13.52
N LEU A 70 15.31 -19.47 14.73
CA LEU A 70 15.94 -18.19 15.02
C LEU A 70 17.25 -17.99 14.24
N ARG A 71 18.07 -19.03 14.07
CA ARG A 71 19.27 -18.99 13.22
C ARG A 71 18.91 -18.69 11.77
N ARG A 72 17.97 -19.44 11.18
CA ARG A 72 17.50 -19.22 9.81
C ARG A 72 16.92 -17.82 9.63
N ARG A 73 16.13 -17.36 10.61
CA ARG A 73 15.57 -16.01 10.62
C ARG A 73 16.64 -14.94 10.72
N ALA A 74 17.69 -15.12 11.52
CA ALA A 74 18.78 -14.16 11.62
C ALA A 74 19.53 -14.00 10.29
N VAL A 75 19.81 -15.12 9.60
CA VAL A 75 20.41 -15.11 8.25
C VAL A 75 19.50 -14.37 7.27
N PHE A 76 18.22 -14.74 7.21
CA PHE A 76 17.25 -14.09 6.34
C PHE A 76 17.12 -12.58 6.61
N LEU A 77 17.13 -12.16 7.88
CA LEU A 77 17.06 -10.74 8.24
C LEU A 77 18.31 -9.97 7.79
N ARG A 78 19.48 -10.61 7.81
CA ARG A 78 20.71 -10.02 7.27
C ARG A 78 20.61 -9.83 5.75
N GLU A 79 20.21 -10.87 5.02
CA GLU A 79 20.02 -10.81 3.56
C GLU A 79 18.96 -9.78 3.16
N LEU A 80 17.85 -9.73 3.91
CA LEU A 80 16.78 -8.76 3.69
C LEU A 80 17.26 -7.31 3.96
N ALA A 81 18.15 -7.09 4.92
CA ALA A 81 18.77 -5.79 5.14
C ALA A 81 19.70 -5.41 3.98
N GLU A 82 20.51 -6.34 3.49
CA GLU A 82 21.39 -6.14 2.33
C GLU A 82 20.60 -5.82 1.06
N ALA A 83 19.56 -6.58 0.76
CA ALA A 83 18.69 -6.34 -0.38
C ALA A 83 18.00 -4.96 -0.30
N ARG A 84 17.56 -4.55 0.89
CA ARG A 84 17.01 -3.20 1.10
C ARG A 84 18.05 -2.12 0.83
N GLU A 85 19.31 -2.33 1.20
CA GLU A 85 20.39 -1.38 0.93
C GLU A 85 20.70 -1.28 -0.56
N LEU A 86 20.72 -2.40 -1.28
CA LEU A 86 20.89 -2.40 -2.73
C LEU A 86 19.79 -1.58 -3.42
N ARG A 87 18.52 -1.80 -3.04
CA ARG A 87 17.39 -1.01 -3.56
C ARG A 87 17.52 0.48 -3.25
N ARG A 88 18.12 0.83 -2.11
CA ARG A 88 18.35 2.24 -1.75
C ARG A 88 19.34 2.92 -2.69
N ARG A 89 20.38 2.18 -3.11
CA ARG A 89 21.38 2.64 -4.08
C ARG A 89 20.78 2.80 -5.48
N VAL A 90 19.91 1.87 -5.90
CA VAL A 90 19.24 1.91 -7.22
C VAL A 90 18.25 3.08 -7.33
N THR A 91 17.54 3.44 -6.25
CA THR A 91 16.53 4.51 -6.27
C THR A 91 16.81 5.58 -5.22
N PRO A 92 17.84 6.43 -5.42
CA PRO A 92 18.33 7.35 -4.39
C PRO A 92 17.28 8.39 -3.99
N HIS A 93 16.54 8.96 -4.95
CA HIS A 93 15.49 9.95 -4.66
C HIS A 93 14.35 9.36 -3.81
N ARG A 94 13.86 8.18 -4.19
CA ARG A 94 12.80 7.47 -3.46
C ARG A 94 13.24 7.14 -2.04
N SER A 95 14.50 6.72 -1.88
CA SER A 95 15.09 6.40 -0.59
C SER A 95 15.23 7.61 0.31
N ARG A 96 15.72 8.74 -0.22
CA ARG A 96 15.82 10.01 0.52
C ARG A 96 14.44 10.48 0.96
N ARG A 97 13.44 10.48 0.06
CA ARG A 97 12.05 10.83 0.37
C ARG A 97 11.51 9.92 1.49
N ALA A 98 11.66 8.60 1.38
CA ALA A 98 11.20 7.66 2.41
C ALA A 98 11.81 7.94 3.80
N ARG A 99 13.09 8.32 3.88
CA ARG A 99 13.75 8.71 5.15
C ARG A 99 13.12 9.96 5.75
N ILE A 100 12.91 11.01 4.94
CA ILE A 100 12.28 12.26 5.38
C ILE A 100 10.87 11.99 5.89
N HIS A 101 10.05 11.27 5.10
CA HIS A 101 8.69 10.91 5.50
C HIS A 101 8.65 10.09 6.79
N ALA A 102 9.58 9.15 6.97
CA ALA A 102 9.67 8.39 8.23
C ALA A 102 10.04 9.27 9.43
N ALA A 103 10.97 10.21 9.27
CA ALA A 103 11.34 11.15 10.32
C ALA A 103 10.18 12.07 10.69
N LEU A 104 9.49 12.62 9.68
CA LEU A 104 8.29 13.43 9.88
C LEU A 104 7.20 12.63 10.58
N ARG A 105 6.92 11.39 10.16
CA ARG A 105 5.94 10.53 10.85
C ARG A 105 6.30 10.32 12.32
N ARG A 106 7.55 10.01 12.65
CA ARG A 106 7.98 9.88 14.05
C ARG A 106 7.82 11.18 14.83
N ARG A 107 7.98 12.34 14.18
CA ARG A 107 7.80 13.65 14.82
C ARG A 107 6.32 13.98 15.05
N THR A 108 5.46 13.73 14.07
CA THR A 108 4.06 14.18 14.10
C THR A 108 3.11 13.18 14.74
N PHE A 109 3.39 11.88 14.70
CA PHE A 109 2.52 10.84 15.28
C PHE A 109 2.82 10.52 16.75
N ARG A 110 3.79 11.21 17.37
CA ARG A 110 4.20 10.94 18.77
C ARG A 110 3.39 11.70 19.83
N ILE A 111 2.39 12.52 19.43
CA ILE A 111 1.68 13.45 20.33
C ILE A 111 0.17 13.13 20.44
N ASN A 112 -0.28 11.96 19.99
CA ASN A 112 -1.67 11.53 20.16
C ASN A 112 -1.78 10.33 21.10
#